data_AF-A0A7K1LJ15-F1
#
_entry.id   AF-A0A7K1LJ15-F1
#
_cell.length_a   1.000
_cell.length_b   1.000
_cell.length_c   1.000
_cell.angle_alpha   90.00
_cell.angle_beta   90.00
_cell.angle_gamma   90.00
#
_symmetry.space_group_name_H-M   'P 1'
#
loop_
_entity.id
_entity.type
_entity.pdbx_description
1 polymer ?
#
loop_
_entity_poly.entity_id
_entity_poly.type
_entity_poly.pdbx_seq_one_letter_code
_entity_poly.pdbx_strand_id
1 'polypeptide(L)' 'MSPIVSGLLLMTFGAFLAGGAISFRRQKITVIAQLVLWVLAVAFFAYGFYVTTLD' A
#
# COMPACT_ATOMS: atom_id res chain seq x y z
N MET A 1 12.20 15.36 -6.44
CA MET A 1 10.79 15.08 -6.80
C MET A 1 9.90 15.90 -5.90
N SER A 2 8.77 16.40 -6.39
CA SER A 2 7.83 17.13 -5.51
C SER A 2 7.17 16.18 -4.51
N PRO A 3 6.79 16.66 -3.30
CA PRO A 3 6.07 15.87 -2.30
C PRO A 3 4.85 15.17 -2.91
N ILE A 4 4.06 15.89 -3.70
CA ILE A 4 2.90 15.36 -4.44
C ILE A 4 3.25 14.11 -5.25
N VAL A 5 4.31 14.16 -6.08
CA VAL A 5 4.68 13.01 -6.93
C VAL A 5 5.13 11.81 -6.09
N SER A 6 5.95 12.04 -5.05
CA SER A 6 6.35 10.97 -4.14
C SER A 6 5.18 10.37 -3.36
N GLY A 7 4.23 11.21 -2.91
CA GLY A 7 3.04 10.77 -2.19
C GLY A 7 2.13 9.91 -3.05
N LEU A 8 1.87 10.33 -4.29
CA LEU A 8 1.06 9.54 -5.24
C LEU A 8 1.69 8.18 -5.58
N LEU A 9 3.03 8.12 -5.70
CA LEU A 9 3.73 6.85 -5.91
C LEU A 9 3.59 5.91 -4.71
N LEU A 10 3.74 6.43 -3.49
CA LEU A 10 3.57 5.66 -2.26
C LEU A 10 2.12 5.14 -2.12
N MET A 11 1.13 5.97 -2.45
CA MET A 11 -0.28 5.56 -2.47
C MET A 11 -0.54 4.46 -3.51
N THR A 12 0.01 4.61 -4.71
CA THR A 12 -0.12 3.59 -5.77
C THR A 12 0.50 2.26 -5.34
N PHE A 13 1.69 2.32 -4.72
CA PHE A 13 2.34 1.13 -4.19
C PHE A 13 1.53 0.47 -3.06
N GLY A 14 0.97 1.26 -2.13
CA GLY A 14 0.07 0.74 -1.10
C GLY A 14 -1.16 0.04 -1.68
N ALA A 15 -1.81 0.63 -2.69
CA ALA A 15 -2.94 0.02 -3.38
C ALA A 15 -2.57 -1.28 -4.11
N PHE A 16 -1.38 -1.33 -4.71
CA PHE A 16 -0.84 -2.56 -5.32
C PHE A 16 -0.70 -3.69 -4.28
N LEU A 17 -0.16 -3.39 -3.10
CA LEU A 17 -0.02 -4.38 -2.02
C LEU A 17 -1.38 -4.89 -1.52
N ALA A 18 -2.39 -4.02 -1.42
CA ALA A 18 -3.77 -4.42 -1.11
C ALA A 18 -4.33 -5.40 -2.16
N GLY A 19 -4.10 -5.11 -3.45
CA GLY A 19 -4.43 -6.03 -4.56
C GLY A 19 -3.70 -7.37 -4.42
N GLY A 20 -2.43 -7.35 -4.05
CA GLY A 20 -1.63 -8.54 -3.74
C GLY A 20 -2.23 -9.38 -2.61
N ALA A 21 -2.66 -8.75 -1.51
CA ALA A 21 -3.28 -9.44 -0.38
C ALA A 21 -4.59 -10.16 -0.78
N ILE A 22 -5.41 -9.50 -1.62
CA ILE A 22 -6.63 -10.10 -2.18
C ILE A 22 -6.30 -11.28 -3.09
N SER A 23 -5.27 -11.14 -3.93
CA SER A 23 -4.79 -12.22 -4.79
C SER A 23 -4.32 -13.43 -3.98
N PHE A 24 -3.58 -13.20 -2.89
CA PHE A 24 -3.09 -14.26 -2.01
C PHE A 24 -4.22 -15.05 -1.36
N ARG A 25 -5.32 -14.37 -0.99
CA ARG A 25 -6.54 -15.02 -0.49
C ARG A 25 -7.13 -15.99 -1.52
N ARG A 26 -7.19 -15.57 -2.79
CA ARG A 26 -7.71 -16.41 -3.89
C ARG A 26 -6.81 -17.62 -4.18
N GLN A 27 -5.50 -17.45 -4.00
CA GLN A 27 -4.51 -18.50 -4.19
C GLN A 27 -4.33 -19.41 -2.96
N LYS A 28 -5.11 -19.20 -1.89
CA LYS A 28 -5.00 -19.96 -0.62
C LYS A 28 -3.60 -19.89 0.00
N ILE A 29 -2.87 -18.79 -0.24
CA ILE A 29 -1.60 -18.50 0.45
C ILE A 29 -1.90 -18.23 1.93
N THR A 30 -0.92 -18.47 2.81
CA THR A 30 -1.05 -18.33 4.26
C THR A 30 -1.69 -16.99 4.65
N VAL A 31 -2.55 -17.02 5.67
CA VAL A 31 -3.24 -15.82 6.18
C VAL A 31 -2.24 -14.79 6.72
N ILE A 32 -1.12 -15.25 7.28
CA ILE A 32 -0.05 -14.37 7.78
C ILE A 32 0.53 -13.53 6.64
N ALA A 33 0.79 -14.12 5.46
CA ALA A 33 1.30 -13.36 4.32
C ALA A 33 0.28 -12.32 3.80
N GLN A 34 -1.01 -12.64 3.85
CA GLN A 34 -2.08 -11.69 3.52
C GLN A 34 -2.10 -10.52 4.51
N LEU A 35 -2.00 -10.81 5.81
CA LEU A 35 -1.98 -9.79 6.87
C LEU A 35 -0.78 -8.85 6.73
N VAL A 36 0.41 -9.39 6.46
CA VAL A 36 1.61 -8.57 6.22
C VAL A 36 1.38 -7.62 5.04
N LEU A 37 0.84 -8.11 3.92
CA LEU A 37 0.53 -7.25 2.77
C LEU A 37 -0.50 -6.17 3.10
N TRP A 38 -1.54 -6.48 3.88
CA TRP A 38 -2.52 -5.48 4.31
C TRP A 38 -1.93 -4.41 5.21
N VAL A 39 -1.08 -4.79 6.16
CA VAL A 39 -0.39 -3.82 7.05
C VAL A 39 0.50 -2.89 6.23
N LEU A 40 1.30 -3.43 5.32
CA LEU A 40 2.14 -2.63 4.44
C LEU A 40 1.31 -1.75 3.51
N ALA A 41 0.23 -2.28 2.93
CA ALA A 41 -0.67 -1.51 2.07
C ALA A 41 -1.20 -0.26 2.76
N VAL A 42 -1.72 -0.41 3.98
CA VAL A 42 -2.24 0.71 4.77
C VAL A 42 -1.13 1.69 5.14
N ALA A 43 0.03 1.21 5.56
CA ALA A 43 1.16 2.05 5.95
C ALA A 43 1.66 2.93 4.78
N PHE A 44 1.90 2.33 3.61
CA PHE A 44 2.37 3.06 2.43
C PHE A 44 1.30 4.00 1.87
N PHE A 45 0.04 3.58 1.88
CA PHE A 45 -1.05 4.44 1.40
C PHE A 45 -1.27 5.65 2.31
N ALA A 46 -1.33 5.43 3.63
CA ALA A 46 -1.52 6.50 4.61
C ALA A 46 -0.33 7.48 4.63
N TYR A 47 0.90 6.95 4.58
CA TYR A 47 2.09 7.79 4.51
C TYR A 47 2.15 8.57 3.18
N GLY A 48 1.82 7.93 2.06
CA GLY A 48 1.74 8.61 0.77
C GLY A 48 0.72 9.76 0.78
N PHE A 49 -0.46 9.54 1.35
CA PHE A 49 -1.46 10.58 1.54
C PHE A 49 -0.94 11.74 2.41
N TYR A 50 -0.32 11.44 3.55
CA TYR A 50 0.32 12.45 4.38
C TYR A 50 1.35 13.28 3.60
N VAL A 51 2.22 12.63 2.81
CA VAL A 51 3.21 13.32 1.98
C VAL A 51 2.57 14.24 0.93
N THR A 52 1.38 13.90 0.40
CA THR A 52 0.66 14.81 -0.51
C THR A 52 0.10 16.06 0.18
N THR A 53 0.01 16.07 1.51
CA THR A 53 -0.43 17.24 2.30
C THR A 53 0.72 18.10 2.81
N LEU A 54 1.95 17.68 2.55
CA LEU A 54 3.15 18.46 2.83
C LEU A 54 3.42 19.36 1.63
N ASP A 55 2.84 20.55 1.66
CA ASP A 55 3.15 21.64 0.72
C ASP A 55 4.53 22.25 1.03
#